data_AF-A0A348UMA0-F1
#
_entry.id   AF-A0A348UMA0-F1
#
_cell.length_a   1.000
_cell.length_b   1.000
_cell.length_c   1.000
_cell.angle_alpha   90.00
_cell.angle_beta   90.00
_cell.angle_gamma   90.00
#
_symmetry.space_group_name_H-M   'P 1'
#
loop_
_entity.id
_entity.type
_entity.pdbx_description
1 polymer ?
#
loop_
_entity_poly.entity_id
_entity_poly.type
_entity_poly.pdbx_seq_one_letter_code
_entity_poly.pdbx_strand_id
1 'polypeptide(L)'
;YDWVMVPNVFGMGLTSDGGIFTTKPYICGSNYLRKMGDYAPGPWCDVMDGLLWRFVANHEATLRANNRLAPMVANLARVTRKRPEIFALAEDFIETHTRAA
;
A
#
# COMPACT_ATOMS: atom_id res chain seq x y z
N TYR A 1 13.92 1.45 25.19
CA TYR A 1 13.59 2.07 23.88
C TYR A 1 12.57 1.24 23.09
N ASP A 2 12.52 -0.07 23.32
CA ASP A 2 11.60 -0.99 22.62
C ASP A 2 10.11 -0.71 22.89
N TRP A 3 9.76 -0.26 24.09
CA TRP A 3 8.38 0.03 24.47
C TRP A 3 7.69 1.09 23.59
N VAL A 4 8.46 1.96 22.92
CA VAL A 4 7.95 2.96 21.97
C VAL A 4 8.00 2.42 20.55
N MET A 5 9.12 1.80 20.16
CA MET A 5 9.35 1.39 18.77
C MET A 5 8.45 0.22 18.37
N VAL A 6 8.31 -0.78 19.24
CA VAL A 6 7.55 -2.00 18.94
C VAL A 6 6.07 -1.71 18.60
N PRO A 7 5.29 -0.98 19.41
CA PRO A 7 3.89 -0.71 19.07
C PRO A 7 3.74 0.21 17.84
N ASN A 8 4.65 1.16 17.64
CA ASN A 8 4.59 2.04 16.48
C ASN A 8 4.93 1.31 15.16
N VAL A 9 5.94 0.44 15.16
CA VAL A 9 6.34 -0.30 13.97
C VAL A 9 5.35 -1.43 13.67
N PHE A 10 5.09 -2.32 14.63
CA PHE A 10 4.28 -3.51 14.39
C PHE A 10 2.78 -3.23 14.40
N GLY A 11 2.32 -2.28 15.22
CA GLY A 11 0.92 -1.87 15.25
C GLY A 11 0.61 -0.86 14.17
N MET A 12 1.14 0.37 14.30
CA MET A 12 0.77 1.47 13.41
C MET A 12 1.38 1.37 12.01
N GLY A 13 2.65 0.98 11.90
CA GLY A 13 3.36 0.94 10.63
C GLY A 13 2.99 -0.25 9.74
N LEU A 14 3.05 -1.46 10.29
CA LEU A 14 2.87 -2.70 9.54
C LEU A 14 1.47 -3.33 9.68
N THR A 15 0.71 -2.93 10.70
CA THR A 15 -0.59 -3.55 11.04
C THR A 15 -0.48 -5.08 11.18
N SER A 16 0.63 -5.53 11.76
CA SER A 16 0.92 -6.95 12.04
C SER A 16 0.26 -7.44 13.33
N ASP A 17 -0.32 -6.52 14.11
CA ASP A 17 -1.01 -6.79 15.37
C ASP A 17 -2.48 -7.21 15.18
N GLY A 18 -2.96 -7.31 13.93
CA GLY A 18 -4.36 -7.66 13.64
C GLY A 18 -5.36 -6.56 13.99
N GLY A 19 -4.89 -5.32 14.20
CA GLY A 19 -5.73 -4.17 14.48
C GLY A 19 -6.06 -3.95 15.97
N ILE A 20 -5.26 -4.50 16.87
CA ILE A 20 -5.36 -4.23 18.33
C ILE A 20 -5.13 -2.74 18.62
N PHE A 21 -4.15 -2.13 17.93
CA PHE A 21 -3.78 -0.74 18.14
C PHE A 21 -4.30 0.21 17.05
N THR A 22 -4.49 -0.28 15.82
CA THR A 22 -4.96 0.55 14.70
C THR A 22 -6.16 -0.06 13.97
N THR A 23 -7.20 0.75 13.79
CA THR A 23 -8.46 0.32 13.16
C THR A 23 -8.39 0.19 11.63
N LYS A 24 -7.29 0.65 11.02
CA LYS A 24 -7.06 0.60 9.56
C LYS A 24 -5.55 0.54 9.29
N PRO A 25 -5.11 -0.27 8.31
CA PRO A 25 -3.74 -0.21 7.81
C PRO A 25 -3.45 1.12 7.09
N TYR A 26 -2.31 1.72 7.42
CA TYR A 26 -1.83 2.98 6.85
C TYR A 26 -1.11 2.75 5.52
N ILE A 27 -1.89 2.43 4.49
CA ILE A 27 -1.41 2.32 3.10
C ILE A 27 -1.75 3.58 2.30
N CYS A 28 -0.85 4.01 1.42
CA CYS A 28 -1.04 5.19 0.58
C CYS A 28 -0.39 5.03 -0.80
N GLY A 29 -0.88 5.82 -1.77
CA GLY A 29 -0.32 5.89 -3.13
C GLY A 29 0.44 7.19 -3.35
N SER A 30 0.92 7.37 -4.58
CA SER A 30 1.72 8.53 -5.00
C SER A 30 1.02 9.87 -4.72
N ASN A 31 -0.30 9.93 -4.86
CA ASN A 31 -1.11 11.13 -4.64
C ASN A 31 -1.05 11.64 -3.19
N TYR A 32 -0.92 10.75 -2.20
CA TYR A 32 -0.80 11.18 -0.80
C TYR A 32 0.57 11.81 -0.55
N LEU A 33 1.64 11.16 -1.01
CA LEU A 33 3.02 11.66 -0.87
C LEU A 33 3.20 13.02 -1.53
N ARG A 34 2.58 13.24 -2.70
CA ARG A 34 2.62 14.53 -3.41
C ARG A 34 1.82 15.64 -2.74
N LYS A 35 0.78 15.30 -1.96
CA LYS A 35 -0.02 16.30 -1.24
C LYS A 35 0.60 16.70 0.08
N MET A 36 1.28 15.77 0.74
CA MET A 36 1.83 15.95 2.08
C MET A 36 3.34 16.27 2.07
N GLY A 37 4.02 16.08 0.94
CA GLY A 37 5.45 16.35 0.78
C GLY A 37 5.74 17.15 -0.48
N ASP A 38 7.00 17.57 -0.62
CA ASP A 38 7.50 18.39 -1.73
C ASP A 38 8.16 17.52 -2.80
N TYR A 39 7.38 16.59 -3.37
CA TYR A 39 7.87 15.67 -4.41
C TYR A 39 7.27 16.02 -5.77
N ALA A 40 8.15 16.25 -6.76
CA ALA A 40 7.75 16.45 -8.13
C ALA A 40 7.12 15.17 -8.73
N PRO A 41 6.10 15.29 -9.60
CA PRO A 41 5.54 14.14 -10.31
C PRO A 41 6.61 13.51 -11.22
N GLY A 42 6.65 12.18 -11.27
CA GLY A 42 7.60 11.44 -12.10
C GLY A 42 7.24 9.97 -12.26
N PRO A 43 8.08 9.17 -12.94
CA PRO A 43 7.82 7.75 -13.21
C PRO A 43 7.60 6.92 -11.93
N TRP A 44 8.19 7.34 -10.83
CA TRP A 44 8.01 6.73 -9.51
C TRP A 44 6.54 6.73 -9.04
N CYS A 45 5.70 7.65 -9.53
CA CYS A 45 4.29 7.72 -9.15
C CYS A 45 3.53 6.47 -9.58
N ASP A 46 3.75 6.00 -10.82
CA ASP A 46 3.09 4.81 -11.34
C ASP A 46 3.60 3.54 -10.65
N VAL A 47 4.89 3.49 -10.31
CA VAL A 47 5.46 2.40 -9.50
C VAL A 47 4.83 2.35 -8.11
N MET A 48 4.75 3.48 -7.41
CA MET A 48 4.16 3.56 -6.07
C MET A 48 2.66 3.20 -6.07
N ASP A 49 1.92 3.68 -7.06
CA ASP A 49 0.51 3.33 -7.22
C ASP A 49 0.36 1.84 -7.56
N GLY A 50 1.25 1.29 -8.39
CA GLY A 50 1.34 -0.15 -8.66
C GLY A 50 1.54 -0.99 -7.40
N LEU A 51 2.51 -0.63 -6.56
CA LEU A 51 2.78 -1.30 -5.28
C LEU A 51 1.56 -1.27 -4.36
N LEU A 52 0.88 -0.13 -4.27
CA LEU A 52 -0.34 0.02 -3.48
C LEU A 52 -1.45 -0.92 -3.98
N TRP A 53 -1.77 -0.88 -5.27
CA TRP A 53 -2.88 -1.65 -5.82
C TRP A 53 -2.58 -3.14 -5.86
N ARG A 54 -1.32 -3.53 -6.05
CA ARG A 54 -0.86 -4.91 -5.88
C ARG A 54 -1.04 -5.39 -4.45
N PHE A 55 -0.65 -4.59 -3.46
CA PHE A 55 -0.89 -4.91 -2.05
C PHE A 55 -2.38 -5.11 -1.76
N VAL A 56 -3.23 -4.22 -2.28
CA VAL A 56 -4.69 -4.32 -2.14
C VAL A 56 -5.23 -5.59 -2.79
N ALA A 57 -4.72 -5.97 -3.97
CA ALA A 57 -5.12 -7.20 -4.65
C ALA A 57 -4.72 -8.45 -3.85
N ASN A 58 -3.51 -8.49 -3.31
CA ASN A 58 -3.01 -9.64 -2.55
C ASN A 58 -3.71 -9.82 -1.20
N HIS A 59 -4.21 -8.74 -0.60
CA HIS A 59 -4.88 -8.75 0.70
C HIS A 59 -6.39 -8.42 0.60
N GLU A 60 -6.99 -8.63 -0.57
CA GLU A 60 -8.36 -8.23 -0.86
C GLU A 60 -9.38 -8.72 0.18
N ALA A 61 -9.33 -10.00 0.56
CA ALA A 61 -10.25 -10.59 1.52
C ALA A 61 -10.18 -9.89 2.89
N THR A 62 -8.97 -9.66 3.40
CA THR A 62 -8.72 -9.01 4.69
C THR A 62 -9.13 -7.54 4.65
N LEU A 63 -8.80 -6.82 3.58
CA LEU A 63 -9.10 -5.39 3.44
C LEU A 63 -10.59 -5.14 3.19
N ARG A 64 -11.28 -6.04 2.50
CA ARG A 64 -12.73 -5.95 2.24
C ARG A 64 -13.56 -6.06 3.52
N ALA A 65 -13.09 -6.83 4.50
CA ALA A 65 -13.74 -6.93 5.81
C ALA A 65 -13.69 -5.61 6.61
N ASN A 66 -12.81 -4.67 6.25
CA ASN A 66 -12.74 -3.36 6.88
C ASN A 66 -13.65 -2.36 6.15
N ASN A 67 -14.69 -1.88 6.84
CA ASN A 67 -15.66 -0.91 6.30
C ASN A 67 -15.02 0.35 5.70
N ARG A 68 -13.88 0.81 6.22
CA ARG A 68 -13.16 2.00 5.70
C ARG A 68 -12.41 1.72 4.40
N LEU A 69 -12.07 0.47 4.12
CA LEU A 69 -11.28 0.05 2.96
C LEU A 69 -12.09 -0.70 1.91
N ALA A 70 -13.27 -1.21 2.26
CA ALA A 70 -14.22 -1.80 1.33
C ALA A 70 -14.44 -0.96 0.05
N PRO A 71 -14.63 0.39 0.11
CA PRO A 71 -14.76 1.20 -1.12
C PRO A 71 -13.48 1.25 -1.96
N MET A 72 -12.31 1.16 -1.33
CA MET A 72 -11.03 1.11 -2.04
C MET A 72 -10.87 -0.23 -2.75
N VAL A 73 -11.17 -1.33 -2.07
CA VAL A 73 -11.15 -2.68 -2.65
C VAL A 73 -12.15 -2.80 -3.81
N ALA A 74 -13.36 -2.25 -3.69
CA ALA A 74 -14.33 -2.24 -4.79
C ALA A 74 -13.81 -1.49 -6.04
N ASN A 75 -12.94 -0.49 -5.85
CA ASN A 75 -12.31 0.23 -6.96
C ASN A 75 -11.18 -0.55 -7.64
N LEU A 76 -10.66 -1.62 -7.03
CA LEU A 76 -9.56 -2.42 -7.57
C LEU A 76 -9.85 -2.87 -9.00
N ALA A 77 -11.02 -3.46 -9.25
CA ALA A 77 -11.42 -3.94 -10.58
C ALA A 77 -11.42 -2.84 -11.65
N ARG A 78 -11.77 -1.60 -11.27
CA ARG A 78 -11.74 -0.44 -12.17
C ARG A 78 -10.31 -0.01 -12.47
N VAL A 79 -9.43 -0.02 -11.47
CA VAL A 79 -8.02 0.34 -11.64
C VAL A 79 -7.29 -0.69 -12.48
N THR A 80 -7.45 -1.99 -12.18
CA THR A 80 -6.87 -3.09 -12.97
C THR A 80 -7.23 -3.01 -14.44
N ARG A 81 -8.48 -2.63 -14.76
CA ARG A 81 -8.90 -2.43 -16.16
C ARG A 81 -8.32 -1.17 -16.81
N LYS A 82 -8.21 -0.06 -16.06
CA LYS A 82 -7.82 1.24 -16.62
C LYS A 82 -6.31 1.42 -16.75
N ARG A 83 -5.56 0.85 -15.80
CA ARG A 83 -4.11 1.03 -15.65
C ARG A 83 -3.44 -0.34 -15.39
N PRO A 84 -3.56 -1.34 -16.29
CA PRO A 84 -2.94 -2.66 -16.05
C PRO A 84 -1.41 -2.59 -15.96
N GLU A 85 -0.77 -1.60 -16.58
CA GLU A 85 0.68 -1.44 -16.67
C GLU A 85 1.35 -1.18 -15.31
N ILE A 86 0.64 -0.57 -14.35
CA ILE A 86 1.22 -0.27 -13.03
C ILE A 86 1.52 -1.55 -12.24
N PHE A 87 0.80 -2.65 -12.50
CA PHE A 87 1.05 -3.93 -11.85
C PHE A 87 2.37 -4.54 -12.33
N ALA A 88 2.67 -4.44 -13.63
CA ALA A 88 3.93 -4.89 -14.18
C ALA A 88 5.11 -4.06 -13.64
N LEU A 89 4.94 -2.74 -13.55
CA LEU A 89 5.94 -1.84 -12.95
C LEU A 89 6.20 -2.17 -11.47
N ALA A 90 5.17 -2.57 -10.74
CA ALA A 90 5.29 -2.98 -9.34
C ALA A 90 6.08 -4.29 -9.19
N GLU A 91 5.82 -5.29 -10.03
CA GLU A 91 6.58 -6.54 -10.03
C GLU A 91 8.05 -6.30 -10.40
N ASP A 92 8.31 -5.54 -11.47
CA ASP A 92 9.67 -5.19 -11.90
C ASP A 92 10.45 -4.46 -10.79
N PHE A 93 9.78 -3.53 -10.09
CA PHE A 93 10.39 -2.84 -8.96
C PHE A 93 10.75 -3.79 -7.82
N ILE A 94 9.83 -4.71 -7.46
CA ILE A 94 10.07 -5.71 -6.41
C ILE A 94 11.20 -6.65 -6.81
N GLU A 95 11.21 -7.18 -8.02
CA GLU A 95 12.26 -8.08 -8.51
C GLU A 95 13.63 -7.41 -8.52
N THR A 96 13.69 -6.13 -8.92
CA THR A 96 14.94 -5.37 -8.99
C THR A 96 15.48 -5.01 -7.60
N HIS A 97 14.61 -4.63 -6.66
CA HIS A 97 15.03 -4.05 -5.36
C HIS A 97 14.88 -4.98 -4.16
N THR A 98 14.18 -6.12 -4.31
CA THR A 98 13.86 -7.04 -3.21
C THR A 98 14.47 -8.43 -3.41
N ARG A 99 15.30 -8.64 -4.44
CA ARG A 99 16.08 -9.89 -4.55
C ARG A 99 16.95 -10.06 -3.30
N ALA A 100 16.70 -11.17 -2.62
CA ALA A 100 17.17 -11.48 -1.28
C ALA A 100 18.70 -11.37 -1.12
N ALA A 101 19.11 -10.77 0.00
CA ALA A 101 20.34 -11.16 0.68
C ALA A 101 20.14 -12.54 1.34
#